data_AF-A0A1I7UTP5-F1
#
_entry.id   AF-A0A1I7UTP5-F1
#
_cell.length_a   1.000
_cell.length_b   1.000
_cell.length_c   1.000
_cell.angle_alpha   90.00
_cell.angle_beta   90.00
_cell.angle_gamma   90.00
#
_symmetry.space_group_name_H-M   'P 1'
#
loop_
_entity.id
_entity.type
_entity.pdbx_description
1 polymer ?
#
loop_
_entity_poly.entity_id
_entity_poly.type
_entity_poly.pdbx_seq_one_letter_code
_entity_poly.pdbx_strand_id
1 'polypeptide(L)'
;MNLFRFPLVVLIEVFKNMDFREKFLISLQSKRARNTLKLTAVIPHFSFKLSDFFHIVSAPHTYAVRSGGRLDISDQLIGGEMMRLCLYFDEVVLQDQSFEKQLILTNYVLDTFKKPSISITFFNPTLPSSVLDFMKMINQRKLCITSISYFIDSVSSEFMPRILDECTEVIDSIMIGGNYPDEFVYTPARPFRAEKLHVSGRNNWLNFDNFMNCRHLYVRFRGISNRTAQSYNSFFTKWMDSDVPLERLSLNWMKPSELQLIIEALNNSQFLISLMSKRARNMMQSFSLPYHFSINLSAVVHIHSGFYTWDQLRQEDEEEDCLIGGEEMTLSFYPGGVILYDESVENQLLLTNYVLDAFQKSTIRLFNNFPKILSACVWWPISRRWT
;
A
#
# COMPACT_ATOMS: atom_id res chain seq x y z
N MET A 1 38.13 -18.20 9.69
CA MET A 1 36.97 -19.12 9.74
C MET A 1 37.21 -20.33 8.85
N ASN A 2 37.07 -21.56 9.37
CA ASN A 2 37.25 -22.80 8.59
C ASN A 2 36.01 -23.22 7.79
N LEU A 3 34.95 -22.42 7.79
CA LEU A 3 33.65 -22.74 7.16
C LEU A 3 33.81 -23.19 5.70
N PHE A 4 34.63 -22.50 4.90
CA PHE A 4 34.82 -22.79 3.47
C PHE A 4 35.62 -24.06 3.14
N ARG A 5 36.00 -24.84 4.16
CA ARG A 5 36.60 -26.18 3.98
C ARG A 5 35.56 -27.29 4.00
N PHE A 6 34.33 -27.01 4.42
CA PHE A 6 33.26 -28.00 4.39
C PHE A 6 32.82 -28.31 2.94
N PRO A 7 32.27 -29.53 2.70
CA PRO A 7 31.66 -29.87 1.43
C PRO A 7 30.53 -28.90 1.04
N LEU A 8 30.33 -28.69 -0.26
CA LEU A 8 29.34 -27.74 -0.77
C LEU A 8 27.92 -28.01 -0.25
N VAL A 9 27.52 -29.28 -0.13
CA VAL A 9 26.20 -29.69 0.39
C VAL A 9 26.01 -29.23 1.84
N VAL A 10 27.05 -29.34 2.67
CA VAL A 10 27.01 -28.86 4.06
C VAL A 10 26.90 -27.33 4.10
N LEU A 11 27.60 -26.63 3.21
CA LEU A 11 27.52 -25.17 3.11
C LEU A 11 26.14 -24.66 2.71
N ILE A 12 25.43 -25.38 1.84
CA ILE A 12 24.04 -25.06 1.49
C ILE A 12 23.16 -25.08 2.73
N GLU A 13 23.22 -26.17 3.52
CA GLU A 13 22.43 -26.27 4.75
C GLU A 13 22.84 -25.23 5.80
N VAL A 14 24.13 -24.94 5.95
CA VAL A 14 24.59 -23.90 6.87
C VAL A 14 24.04 -22.53 6.46
N PHE A 15 24.19 -22.13 5.20
CA PHE A 15 23.70 -20.83 4.74
C PHE A 15 22.17 -20.75 4.66
N LYS A 16 21.47 -21.87 4.50
CA LYS A 16 20.01 -21.89 4.61
C LYS A 16 19.55 -21.45 6.01
N ASN A 17 20.29 -21.82 7.05
CA ASN A 17 19.97 -21.54 8.44
C ASN A 17 20.57 -20.24 9.00
N MET A 18 21.51 -19.62 8.29
CA MET A 18 22.07 -18.31 8.67
C MET A 18 21.09 -17.17 8.36
N ASP A 19 21.11 -16.13 9.17
CA ASP A 19 20.36 -14.90 8.90
C ASP A 19 21.04 -14.03 7.82
N PHE A 20 20.42 -12.90 7.47
CA PHE A 20 20.97 -11.99 6.46
C PHE A 20 22.26 -11.32 6.93
N ARG A 21 22.31 -10.91 8.19
CA ARG A 21 23.48 -10.28 8.80
C ARG A 21 24.72 -11.15 8.70
N GLU A 22 24.61 -12.41 9.10
CA GLU A 22 25.69 -13.38 9.07
C GLU A 22 26.18 -13.59 7.64
N LYS A 23 25.25 -13.78 6.69
CA LYS A 23 25.59 -13.90 5.27
C LYS A 23 26.31 -12.66 4.74
N PHE A 24 25.82 -11.47 5.08
CA PHE A 24 26.42 -10.20 4.68
C PHE A 24 27.83 -10.02 5.27
N LEU A 25 28.00 -10.30 6.56
CA LEU A 25 29.32 -10.25 7.22
C LEU A 25 30.30 -11.26 6.63
N ILE A 26 29.81 -12.47 6.29
CA ILE A 26 30.61 -13.50 5.64
C ILE A 26 31.01 -13.06 4.22
N SER A 27 30.11 -12.43 3.46
CA SER A 27 30.44 -11.95 2.11
C SER A 27 31.54 -10.89 2.12
N LEU A 28 31.67 -10.11 3.20
CA LEU A 28 32.71 -9.09 3.36
C LEU A 28 34.11 -9.69 3.58
N GLN A 29 34.21 -10.93 4.07
CA GLN A 29 35.49 -11.53 4.44
C GLN A 29 36.39 -11.83 3.23
N SER A 30 35.82 -12.21 2.08
CA SER A 30 36.60 -12.49 0.87
C SER A 30 35.75 -12.65 -0.39
N LYS A 31 36.38 -12.50 -1.56
CA LYS A 31 35.77 -12.84 -2.86
C LYS A 31 35.29 -14.29 -2.93
N ARG A 32 36.04 -15.23 -2.33
CA ARG A 32 35.66 -16.66 -2.27
C ARG A 32 34.39 -16.85 -1.44
N ALA A 33 34.29 -16.20 -0.29
CA ALA A 33 33.11 -16.25 0.57
C ALA A 33 31.86 -15.77 -0.17
N ARG A 34 31.97 -14.60 -0.80
CA ARG A 34 30.90 -14.02 -1.64
C ARG A 34 30.47 -14.95 -2.78
N ASN A 35 31.44 -15.51 -3.52
CA ASN A 35 31.11 -16.44 -4.61
C ASN A 35 30.44 -17.72 -4.10
N THR A 36 30.84 -18.20 -2.92
CA THR A 36 30.22 -19.37 -2.29
C THR A 36 28.77 -19.06 -1.94
N LEU A 37 28.50 -17.94 -1.26
CA LEU A 37 27.15 -17.48 -0.92
C LEU A 37 26.27 -17.35 -2.16
N LYS A 38 26.78 -16.77 -3.25
CA LYS A 38 26.05 -16.67 -4.52
C LYS A 38 25.56 -18.03 -5.05
N LEU A 39 26.30 -19.11 -4.80
CA LEU A 39 25.96 -20.45 -5.28
C LEU A 39 25.06 -21.23 -4.33
N THR A 40 25.14 -20.94 -3.04
CA THR A 40 24.62 -21.82 -1.97
C THR A 40 23.55 -21.19 -1.11
N ALA A 41 23.44 -19.86 -1.08
CA ALA A 41 22.37 -19.18 -0.37
C ALA A 41 21.03 -19.39 -1.10
N VAL A 42 19.97 -19.53 -0.31
CA VAL A 42 18.58 -19.44 -0.80
C VAL A 42 18.40 -18.10 -1.50
N ILE A 43 17.65 -18.07 -2.61
CA ILE A 43 17.35 -16.84 -3.36
C ILE A 43 16.60 -15.88 -2.42
N PRO A 44 17.20 -14.74 -2.04
CA PRO A 44 16.57 -13.84 -1.09
C PRO A 44 15.59 -12.90 -1.79
N HIS A 45 14.69 -12.35 -1.00
CA HIS A 45 13.94 -11.14 -1.34
C HIS A 45 14.58 -9.95 -0.62
N PHE A 46 14.87 -8.86 -1.33
CA PHE A 46 15.40 -7.64 -0.70
C PHE A 46 14.41 -6.49 -0.80
N SER A 47 14.21 -5.78 0.32
CA SER A 47 13.55 -4.49 0.34
C SER A 47 14.59 -3.38 0.48
N PHE A 48 14.71 -2.54 -0.54
CA PHE A 48 15.53 -1.33 -0.50
C PHE A 48 14.66 -0.15 -0.10
N LYS A 49 15.07 0.60 0.93
CA LYS A 49 14.39 1.84 1.32
C LYS A 49 15.35 3.01 1.29
N LEU A 50 15.05 3.98 0.45
CA LEU A 50 15.77 5.23 0.33
C LEU A 50 14.96 6.32 1.03
N SER A 51 15.53 6.89 2.08
CA SER A 51 14.95 7.93 2.93
C SER A 51 16.09 8.77 3.52
N ASP A 52 15.92 9.32 4.73
CA ASP A 52 17.03 9.93 5.49
C ASP A 52 18.20 8.95 5.71
N PHE A 53 17.89 7.66 5.80
CA PHE A 53 18.85 6.57 5.82
C PHE A 53 18.54 5.58 4.70
N PHE A 54 19.56 4.81 4.31
CA PHE A 54 19.42 3.76 3.31
C PHE A 54 19.38 2.39 3.98
N HIS A 55 18.25 1.70 3.82
CA HIS A 55 17.98 0.41 4.44
C HIS A 55 17.93 -0.70 3.39
N ILE A 56 18.53 -1.84 3.72
CA ILE A 56 18.43 -3.09 2.96
C ILE A 56 17.90 -4.16 3.91
N VAL A 57 16.69 -4.65 3.66
CA VAL A 57 16.03 -5.67 4.49
C VAL A 57 15.86 -6.96 3.70
N SER A 58 16.14 -8.12 4.31
CA SER A 58 16.09 -9.43 3.64
C SER A 58 14.85 -10.27 3.94
N ALA A 59 13.86 -9.70 4.63
CA ALA A 59 12.59 -10.36 4.95
C ALA A 59 11.43 -9.69 4.21
N PRO A 60 10.38 -10.44 3.81
CA PRO A 60 9.11 -9.83 3.44
C PRO A 60 8.67 -8.97 4.62
N HIS A 61 8.28 -7.74 4.31
CA HIS A 61 7.98 -6.67 5.26
C HIS A 61 6.72 -6.99 6.08
N THR A 62 6.75 -8.07 6.85
CA THR A 62 5.85 -8.24 7.98
C THR A 62 6.28 -7.17 8.97
N TYR A 63 5.33 -6.41 9.49
CA TYR A 63 5.53 -5.30 10.44
C TYR A 63 6.09 -5.78 11.79
N ALA A 64 6.89 -6.85 11.80
CA ALA A 64 7.56 -7.41 12.94
C ALA A 64 8.47 -6.33 13.52
N VAL A 65 7.98 -5.78 14.62
CA VAL A 65 8.69 -5.19 15.76
C VAL A 65 10.18 -5.09 15.49
N ARG A 66 10.69 -3.86 15.35
CA ARG A 66 12.12 -3.57 15.50
C ARG A 66 12.59 -4.25 16.78
N SER A 67 13.04 -5.49 16.65
CA SER A 67 13.49 -6.26 17.78
C SER A 67 14.64 -5.45 18.36
N GLY A 68 14.59 -5.16 19.66
CA GLY A 68 15.59 -4.36 20.38
C GLY A 68 16.95 -5.02 20.46
N GLY A 69 17.37 -5.71 19.39
CA GLY A 69 18.67 -6.32 19.21
C GLY A 69 19.76 -5.26 19.27
N ARG A 70 20.90 -5.69 19.81
CA ARG A 70 22.08 -4.87 19.96
C ARG A 70 22.53 -4.34 18.59
N LEU A 71 22.59 -3.02 18.49
CA LEU A 71 23.08 -2.31 17.31
C LEU A 71 24.59 -2.49 17.21
N ASP A 72 25.06 -3.36 16.31
CA ASP A 72 26.47 -3.42 15.96
C ASP A 72 26.74 -2.41 14.85
N ILE A 73 27.38 -1.29 15.23
CA ILE A 73 27.87 -0.28 14.30
C ILE A 73 29.29 -0.66 13.89
N SER A 74 29.55 -0.69 12.59
CA SER A 74 30.85 -1.07 12.08
C SER A 74 31.20 -0.29 10.82
N ASP A 75 32.44 0.19 10.75
CA ASP A 75 33.01 0.79 9.54
C ASP A 75 33.53 -0.33 8.63
N GLN A 76 33.05 -0.35 7.39
CA GLN A 76 33.32 -1.41 6.42
C GLN A 76 33.84 -0.82 5.11
N LEU A 77 34.86 -1.43 4.52
CA LEU A 77 35.40 -1.03 3.22
C LEU A 77 34.69 -1.82 2.11
N ILE A 78 33.78 -1.17 1.38
CA ILE A 78 32.97 -1.79 0.32
C ILE A 78 33.19 -1.03 -0.98
N GLY A 79 33.66 -1.73 -2.01
CA GLY A 79 33.92 -1.11 -3.32
C GLY A 79 35.04 -0.06 -3.30
N GLY A 80 35.90 -0.06 -2.29
CA GLY A 80 36.93 0.97 -2.08
C GLY A 80 36.46 2.14 -1.21
N GLU A 81 35.17 2.20 -0.87
CA GLU A 81 34.59 3.25 -0.05
C GLU A 81 34.42 2.79 1.40
N MET A 82 34.83 3.63 2.35
CA MET A 82 34.54 3.42 3.78
C MET A 82 33.09 3.79 4.07
N MET A 83 32.33 2.84 4.59
CA MET A 83 30.91 2.96 4.88
C MET A 83 30.63 2.63 6.34
N ARG A 84 29.87 3.50 7.01
CA ARG A 84 29.44 3.23 8.39
C ARG A 84 28.10 2.50 8.35
N LEU A 85 28.12 1.22 8.73
CA LEU A 85 26.95 0.34 8.67
C LEU A 85 26.43 0.03 10.07
N CYS A 86 25.11 -0.01 10.20
CA CYS A 86 24.38 -0.59 11.32
C CYS A 86 23.83 -1.94 10.89
N LEU A 87 24.16 -2.99 11.63
CA LEU A 87 23.84 -4.37 11.27
C LEU A 87 22.83 -4.97 12.26
N TYR A 88 21.64 -5.26 11.76
CA TYR A 88 20.60 -6.04 12.45
C TYR A 88 20.50 -7.43 11.81
N PHE A 89 19.80 -8.36 12.45
CA PHE A 89 19.67 -9.75 11.98
C PHE A 89 19.17 -9.87 10.53
N ASP A 90 18.20 -9.04 10.15
CA ASP A 90 17.53 -9.05 8.84
C ASP A 90 17.70 -7.74 8.05
N GLU A 91 18.46 -6.78 8.57
CA GLU A 91 18.59 -5.44 8.01
C GLU A 91 20.03 -4.90 8.08
N VAL A 92 20.45 -4.25 7.00
CA VAL A 92 21.67 -3.43 6.93
C VAL A 92 21.26 -1.99 6.67
N VAL A 93 21.70 -1.08 7.54
CA VAL A 93 21.44 0.37 7.40
C VAL A 93 22.75 1.10 7.15
N LEU A 94 22.84 1.80 6.03
CA LEU A 94 23.93 2.72 5.73
C LEU A 94 23.64 4.05 6.43
N GLN A 95 24.57 4.47 7.30
CA GLN A 95 24.47 5.74 8.02
C GLN A 95 24.88 6.94 7.17
N ASP A 96 25.65 6.70 6.10
CA ASP A 96 26.02 7.73 5.13
C ASP A 96 24.83 8.09 4.21
N GLN A 97 24.60 9.40 4.01
CA GLN A 97 23.56 9.90 3.11
C GLN A 97 24.02 10.04 1.64
N SER A 98 25.26 9.68 1.33
CA SER A 98 25.78 9.75 -0.03
C SER A 98 25.09 8.74 -0.95
N PHE A 99 24.40 9.23 -1.98
CA PHE A 99 23.73 8.41 -2.97
C PHE A 99 24.72 7.47 -3.72
N GLU A 100 25.95 7.91 -3.95
CA GLU A 100 26.98 7.07 -4.55
C GLU A 100 27.30 5.85 -3.67
N LYS A 101 27.45 6.05 -2.36
CA LYS A 101 27.66 4.95 -1.41
C LYS A 101 26.45 4.01 -1.37
N GLN A 102 25.23 4.54 -1.46
CA GLN A 102 24.01 3.73 -1.54
C GLN A 102 24.01 2.83 -2.79
N LEU A 103 24.40 3.37 -3.95
CA LEU A 103 24.54 2.59 -5.18
C LEU A 103 25.63 1.53 -5.08
N ILE A 104 26.80 1.87 -4.52
CA ILE A 104 27.91 0.91 -4.32
C ILE A 104 27.45 -0.24 -3.41
N LEU A 105 26.81 0.06 -2.27
CA LEU A 105 26.30 -0.94 -1.35
C LEU A 105 25.22 -1.82 -2.00
N THR A 106 24.31 -1.20 -2.74
CA THR A 106 23.26 -1.92 -3.49
C THR A 106 23.88 -2.89 -4.49
N ASN A 107 24.82 -2.41 -5.31
CA ASN A 107 25.54 -3.25 -6.28
C ASN A 107 26.26 -4.41 -5.59
N TYR A 108 26.92 -4.14 -4.47
CA TYR A 108 27.59 -5.18 -3.68
C TYR A 108 26.63 -6.28 -3.24
N VAL A 109 25.46 -5.93 -2.69
CA VAL A 109 24.44 -6.89 -2.26
C VAL A 109 23.90 -7.68 -3.46
N LEU A 110 23.52 -7.00 -4.54
CA LEU A 110 22.96 -7.63 -5.73
C LEU A 110 23.98 -8.54 -6.46
N ASP A 111 25.27 -8.26 -6.37
CA ASP A 111 26.32 -9.11 -6.94
C ASP A 111 26.62 -10.35 -6.07
N THR A 112 26.35 -10.24 -4.76
CA THR A 112 26.57 -11.28 -3.75
C THR A 112 25.51 -12.37 -3.80
N PHE A 113 24.25 -12.01 -3.98
CA PHE A 113 23.14 -12.96 -3.97
C PHE A 113 22.63 -13.28 -5.37
N LYS A 114 22.29 -14.55 -5.64
CA LYS A 114 21.88 -14.98 -6.96
C LYS A 114 20.42 -14.62 -7.23
N LYS A 115 20.21 -13.76 -8.23
CA LYS A 115 18.90 -13.39 -8.80
C LYS A 115 17.85 -13.05 -7.72
N PRO A 116 18.14 -12.10 -6.81
CA PRO A 116 17.15 -11.71 -5.82
C PRO A 116 15.90 -11.14 -6.51
N SER A 117 14.75 -11.37 -5.88
CA SER A 117 13.58 -10.51 -6.11
C SER A 117 13.70 -9.28 -5.22
N ILE A 118 13.15 -8.15 -5.65
CA ILE A 118 13.34 -6.91 -4.91
C ILE A 118 12.05 -6.10 -4.80
N SER A 119 11.90 -5.44 -3.65
CA SER A 119 10.95 -4.36 -3.41
C SER A 119 11.73 -3.07 -3.19
N ILE A 120 11.20 -1.94 -3.67
CA ILE A 120 11.89 -0.65 -3.55
C ILE A 120 10.93 0.37 -2.96
N THR A 121 11.40 1.15 -2.01
CA THR A 121 10.65 2.26 -1.43
C THR A 121 11.49 3.51 -1.42
N PHE A 122 10.94 4.61 -1.94
CA PHE A 122 11.54 5.92 -1.91
C PHE A 122 10.65 6.84 -1.08
N PHE A 123 11.24 7.50 -0.10
CA PHE A 123 10.62 8.54 0.71
C PHE A 123 11.34 9.88 0.50
N ASN A 124 10.66 10.97 0.83
CA ASN A 124 11.28 12.27 1.07
C ASN A 124 12.41 12.11 2.11
N PRO A 125 13.64 12.64 1.92
CA PRO A 125 14.07 13.63 0.91
C PRO A 125 14.81 13.08 -0.33
N THR A 126 14.56 11.83 -0.73
CA THR A 126 15.24 11.26 -1.91
C THR A 126 14.97 12.09 -3.18
N LEU A 127 16.04 12.53 -3.85
CA LEU A 127 15.93 13.33 -5.07
C LEU A 127 15.36 12.49 -6.23
N PRO A 128 14.44 13.03 -7.05
CA PRO A 128 13.90 12.31 -8.20
C PRO A 128 14.95 11.83 -9.23
N SER A 129 16.04 12.58 -9.42
CA SER A 129 17.16 12.15 -10.27
C SER A 129 17.84 10.88 -9.73
N SER A 130 18.09 10.83 -8.43
CA SER A 130 18.64 9.66 -7.75
C SER A 130 17.70 8.45 -7.86
N VAL A 131 16.39 8.66 -7.73
CA VAL A 131 15.40 7.60 -7.95
C VAL A 131 15.51 7.03 -9.36
N LEU A 132 15.57 7.91 -10.37
CA LEU A 132 15.68 7.48 -11.77
C LEU A 132 16.98 6.68 -12.02
N ASP A 133 18.11 7.14 -11.48
CA ASP A 133 19.40 6.45 -11.64
C ASP A 133 19.40 5.07 -10.95
N PHE A 134 18.81 4.99 -9.75
CA PHE A 134 18.65 3.73 -9.04
C PHE A 134 17.78 2.75 -9.86
N MET A 135 16.65 3.22 -10.37
CA MET A 135 15.74 2.41 -11.19
C MET A 135 16.40 1.90 -12.47
N LYS A 136 17.15 2.75 -13.18
CA LYS A 136 17.91 2.34 -14.37
C LYS A 136 18.94 1.26 -14.04
N MET A 137 19.69 1.41 -12.95
CA MET A 137 20.66 0.41 -12.51
C MET A 137 19.99 -0.96 -12.26
N ILE A 138 18.83 -0.97 -11.59
CA ILE A 138 18.06 -2.19 -11.34
C ILE A 138 17.59 -2.82 -12.67
N ASN A 139 16.99 -2.03 -13.56
CA ASN A 139 16.43 -2.50 -14.83
C ASN A 139 17.51 -3.01 -15.80
N GLN A 140 18.69 -2.36 -15.84
CA GLN A 140 19.84 -2.84 -16.62
C GLN A 140 20.29 -4.25 -16.19
N ARG A 141 20.15 -4.57 -14.90
CA ARG A 141 20.46 -5.89 -14.34
C ARG A 141 19.36 -6.92 -14.57
N LYS A 142 18.20 -6.52 -15.14
CA LYS A 142 17.03 -7.37 -15.40
C LYS A 142 16.56 -8.12 -14.15
N LEU A 143 16.56 -7.44 -13.00
CA LEU A 143 16.07 -7.99 -11.74
C LEU A 143 14.54 -8.05 -11.72
N CYS A 144 14.01 -9.00 -10.96
CA CYS A 144 12.57 -9.11 -10.73
C CYS A 144 12.17 -8.08 -9.66
N ILE A 145 11.47 -7.02 -10.07
CA ILE A 145 10.91 -6.03 -9.16
C ILE A 145 9.47 -6.45 -8.83
N THR A 146 9.24 -6.86 -7.59
CA THR A 146 7.91 -7.25 -7.12
C THR A 146 7.09 -6.02 -6.78
N SER A 147 7.67 -5.07 -6.05
CA SER A 147 6.94 -3.86 -5.66
C SER A 147 7.78 -2.59 -5.68
N ILE A 148 7.13 -1.46 -5.97
CA ILE A 148 7.71 -0.12 -5.87
C ILE A 148 6.75 0.76 -5.09
N SER A 149 7.32 1.56 -4.19
CA SER A 149 6.62 2.62 -3.48
C SER A 149 7.40 3.92 -3.65
N TYR A 150 6.77 4.96 -4.19
CA TYR A 150 7.39 6.25 -4.48
C TYR A 150 6.59 7.36 -3.81
N PHE A 151 7.11 7.91 -2.71
CA PHE A 151 6.49 8.97 -1.94
C PHE A 151 7.35 10.22 -1.94
N ILE A 152 6.93 11.23 -2.70
CA ILE A 152 7.64 12.51 -2.78
C ILE A 152 6.72 13.68 -2.45
N ASP A 153 7.24 14.62 -1.68
CA ASP A 153 6.56 15.88 -1.39
C ASP A 153 6.89 16.97 -2.43
N SER A 154 7.88 16.72 -3.30
CA SER A 154 8.35 17.72 -4.27
C SER A 154 7.47 17.76 -5.52
N VAL A 155 7.32 18.96 -6.09
CA VAL A 155 6.44 19.25 -7.24
C VAL A 155 7.10 18.89 -8.58
N SER A 156 8.16 18.09 -8.59
CA SER A 156 8.95 17.85 -9.81
C SER A 156 8.20 16.94 -10.79
N SER A 157 7.54 17.55 -11.77
CA SER A 157 6.84 16.84 -12.86
C SER A 157 7.79 16.29 -13.93
N GLU A 158 9.02 16.80 -14.04
CA GLU A 158 9.96 16.40 -15.12
C GLU A 158 10.42 14.94 -15.00
N PHE A 159 10.74 14.49 -13.79
CA PHE A 159 11.28 13.14 -13.58
C PHE A 159 10.19 12.08 -13.52
N MET A 160 8.97 12.47 -13.17
CA MET A 160 7.90 11.52 -12.87
C MET A 160 7.57 10.60 -14.06
N PRO A 161 7.38 11.08 -15.31
CA PRO A 161 7.15 10.22 -16.46
C PRO A 161 8.27 9.19 -16.65
N ARG A 162 9.53 9.65 -16.53
CA ARG A 162 10.71 8.79 -16.71
C ARG A 162 10.79 7.70 -15.63
N ILE A 163 10.52 8.05 -14.38
CA ILE A 163 10.48 7.07 -13.27
C ILE A 163 9.36 6.05 -13.51
N LEU A 164 8.17 6.50 -13.91
CA LEU A 164 7.04 5.61 -14.19
C LEU A 164 7.31 4.66 -15.36
N ASP A 165 7.98 5.14 -16.40
CA ASP A 165 8.37 4.29 -17.54
C ASP A 165 9.33 3.17 -17.11
N GLU A 166 10.20 3.42 -16.12
CA GLU A 166 11.06 2.39 -15.51
C GLU A 166 10.28 1.41 -14.60
N CYS A 167 9.06 1.74 -14.17
CA CYS A 167 8.23 0.90 -13.29
C CYS A 167 7.30 -0.07 -14.06
N THR A 168 7.28 -0.02 -15.38
CA THR A 168 6.34 -0.79 -16.23
C THR A 168 6.52 -2.32 -16.14
N GLU A 169 7.70 -2.80 -15.75
CA GLU A 169 8.00 -4.24 -15.54
C GLU A 169 7.78 -4.71 -14.10
N VAL A 170 7.30 -3.85 -13.20
CA VAL A 170 6.95 -4.25 -11.83
C VAL A 170 5.77 -5.21 -11.87
N ILE A 171 5.84 -6.30 -11.10
CA ILE A 171 4.92 -7.43 -11.23
C ILE A 171 3.75 -7.34 -10.24
N ASP A 172 4.01 -7.02 -8.97
CA ASP A 172 2.97 -7.16 -7.94
C ASP A 172 2.30 -5.82 -7.64
N SER A 173 3.07 -4.79 -7.28
CA SER A 173 2.47 -3.55 -6.77
C SER A 173 3.27 -2.30 -7.07
N ILE A 174 2.60 -1.28 -7.59
CA ILE A 174 3.13 0.09 -7.75
C ILE A 174 2.33 1.00 -6.84
N MET A 175 3.01 1.70 -5.94
CA MET A 175 2.44 2.70 -5.07
C MET A 175 3.09 4.06 -5.31
N ILE A 176 2.29 5.06 -5.62
CA ILE A 176 2.72 6.41 -5.95
C ILE A 176 1.99 7.38 -5.04
N GLY A 177 2.74 8.20 -4.30
CA GLY A 177 2.22 9.28 -3.50
C GLY A 177 2.96 10.57 -3.79
N GLY A 178 2.20 11.62 -4.10
CA GLY A 178 2.78 12.95 -4.28
C GLY A 178 1.76 14.02 -4.63
N ASN A 179 2.21 15.27 -4.62
CA ASN A 179 1.42 16.42 -5.04
C ASN A 179 1.98 16.96 -6.35
N TYR A 180 1.38 16.57 -7.47
CA TYR A 180 1.77 17.04 -8.79
C TYR A 180 0.94 18.27 -9.22
N PRO A 181 1.47 19.11 -10.13
CA PRO A 181 0.70 20.18 -10.75
C PRO A 181 -0.55 19.65 -11.47
N ASP A 182 -1.58 20.48 -11.58
CA ASP A 182 -2.86 20.07 -12.17
C ASP A 182 -2.77 19.87 -13.69
N GLU A 183 -1.82 20.55 -14.33
CA GLU A 183 -1.48 20.46 -15.75
C GLU A 183 -0.60 19.25 -16.10
N PHE A 184 -0.04 18.57 -15.10
CA PHE A 184 0.75 17.37 -15.35
C PHE A 184 -0.18 16.24 -15.78
N VAL A 185 0.10 15.62 -16.92
CA VAL A 185 -0.61 14.44 -17.44
C VAL A 185 0.41 13.41 -17.84
N TYR A 186 0.22 12.17 -17.38
CA TYR A 186 1.10 11.06 -17.76
C TYR A 186 0.37 10.06 -18.65
N THR A 187 0.99 9.77 -19.78
CA THR A 187 0.61 8.68 -20.68
C THR A 187 1.77 7.69 -20.74
N PRO A 188 1.59 6.46 -20.23
CA PRO A 188 2.67 5.49 -20.23
C PRO A 188 3.05 5.07 -21.64
N ALA A 189 4.35 4.94 -21.89
CA ALA A 189 4.86 4.48 -23.18
C ALA A 189 4.48 3.02 -23.47
N ARG A 190 4.24 2.23 -22.41
CA ARG A 190 3.80 0.84 -22.46
C ARG A 190 2.89 0.52 -21.27
N PRO A 191 1.96 -0.43 -21.43
CA PRO A 191 1.17 -0.96 -20.32
C PRO A 191 2.00 -1.36 -19.09
N PHE A 192 1.46 -1.08 -17.91
CA PHE A 192 1.99 -1.62 -16.66
C PHE A 192 1.66 -3.11 -16.53
N ARG A 193 2.63 -3.90 -16.04
CA ARG A 193 2.45 -5.32 -15.72
C ARG A 193 1.99 -5.58 -14.29
N ALA A 194 1.96 -4.53 -13.46
CA ALA A 194 1.66 -4.64 -12.05
C ALA A 194 0.23 -5.12 -11.80
N GLU A 195 0.05 -6.06 -10.88
CA GLU A 195 -1.27 -6.50 -10.43
C GLU A 195 -2.02 -5.35 -9.74
N LYS A 196 -1.31 -4.56 -8.92
CA LYS A 196 -1.88 -3.53 -8.05
C LYS A 196 -1.29 -2.16 -8.36
N LEU A 197 -2.16 -1.17 -8.47
CA LEU A 197 -1.78 0.24 -8.54
C LEU A 197 -2.43 1.02 -7.40
N HIS A 198 -1.60 1.67 -6.60
CA HIS A 198 -1.99 2.55 -5.52
C HIS A 198 -1.54 3.98 -5.85
N VAL A 199 -2.46 4.92 -5.96
CA VAL A 199 -2.17 6.34 -6.21
C VAL A 199 -2.75 7.18 -5.08
N SER A 200 -1.92 8.05 -4.50
CA SER A 200 -2.33 8.95 -3.42
C SER A 200 -1.83 10.37 -3.64
N GLY A 201 -2.53 11.34 -3.08
CA GLY A 201 -2.20 12.76 -3.22
C GLY A 201 -2.98 13.44 -4.37
N ARG A 202 -2.39 14.48 -4.98
CA ARG A 202 -3.01 15.14 -6.14
C ARG A 202 -2.77 14.28 -7.37
N ASN A 203 -3.85 13.69 -7.88
CA ASN A 203 -3.81 12.64 -8.88
C ASN A 203 -4.45 13.05 -10.21
N ASN A 204 -4.52 14.35 -10.52
CA ASN A 204 -5.07 14.86 -11.78
C ASN A 204 -4.27 14.38 -13.02
N TRP A 205 -3.01 13.98 -12.80
CA TRP A 205 -2.15 13.38 -13.81
C TRP A 205 -2.52 11.96 -14.21
N LEU A 206 -3.30 11.27 -13.37
CA LEU A 206 -3.66 9.88 -13.55
C LEU A 206 -4.89 9.78 -14.45
N ASN A 207 -4.69 9.38 -15.71
CA ASN A 207 -5.77 8.92 -16.56
C ASN A 207 -6.02 7.43 -16.30
N PHE A 208 -7.20 7.07 -15.78
CA PHE A 208 -7.50 5.67 -15.43
C PHE A 208 -7.43 4.72 -16.62
N ASP A 209 -7.77 5.19 -17.82
CA ASP A 209 -7.73 4.41 -19.06
C ASP A 209 -6.33 3.89 -19.40
N ASN A 210 -5.28 4.52 -18.85
CA ASN A 210 -3.90 4.11 -19.07
C ASN A 210 -3.47 2.95 -18.16
N PHE A 211 -4.27 2.57 -17.17
CA PHE A 211 -3.93 1.60 -16.12
C PHE A 211 -4.90 0.42 -16.04
N MET A 212 -5.64 0.17 -17.12
CA MET A 212 -6.63 -0.92 -17.23
C MET A 212 -6.04 -2.32 -17.07
N ASN A 213 -4.72 -2.46 -17.26
CA ASN A 213 -4.02 -3.74 -17.12
C ASN A 213 -3.78 -4.12 -15.64
N CYS A 214 -3.94 -3.18 -14.71
CA CYS A 214 -3.87 -3.46 -13.28
C CYS A 214 -5.19 -4.12 -12.83
N ARG A 215 -5.10 -5.21 -12.07
CA ARG A 215 -6.29 -5.90 -11.54
C ARG A 215 -6.90 -5.16 -10.37
N HIS A 216 -6.09 -4.52 -9.53
CA HIS A 216 -6.57 -3.73 -8.41
C HIS A 216 -6.10 -2.28 -8.53
N LEU A 217 -7.04 -1.35 -8.49
CA LEU A 217 -6.78 0.07 -8.56
C LEU A 217 -7.26 0.75 -7.27
N TYR A 218 -6.34 1.37 -6.54
CA TYR A 218 -6.60 2.09 -5.30
C TYR A 218 -6.20 3.55 -5.47
N VAL A 219 -7.16 4.45 -5.39
CA VAL A 219 -6.96 5.88 -5.66
C VAL A 219 -7.43 6.65 -4.43
N ARG A 220 -6.52 7.34 -3.77
CA ARG A 220 -6.78 8.17 -2.60
C ARG A 220 -6.70 9.64 -3.02
N PHE A 221 -7.85 10.27 -3.17
CA PHE A 221 -7.97 11.64 -3.65
C PHE A 221 -7.51 12.63 -2.59
N ARG A 222 -6.71 13.62 -3.01
CA ARG A 222 -6.38 14.80 -2.20
C ARG A 222 -6.54 16.04 -3.07
N GLY A 223 -7.35 16.99 -2.63
CA GLY A 223 -7.58 18.25 -3.35
C GLY A 223 -8.83 18.24 -4.23
N ILE A 224 -8.83 19.08 -5.26
CA ILE A 224 -9.91 19.18 -6.26
C ILE A 224 -9.48 18.33 -7.46
N SER A 225 -10.34 17.41 -7.90
CA SER A 225 -10.11 16.71 -9.16
C SER A 225 -10.62 17.52 -10.34
N ASN A 226 -9.92 17.47 -11.46
CA ASN A 226 -10.39 18.02 -12.74
C ASN A 226 -11.22 17.00 -13.54
N ARG A 227 -11.50 15.83 -12.97
CA ARG A 227 -12.31 14.78 -13.61
C ARG A 227 -13.76 15.22 -13.73
N THR A 228 -14.40 14.75 -14.79
CA THR A 228 -15.82 14.98 -15.07
C THR A 228 -16.58 13.66 -15.04
N ALA A 229 -17.91 13.71 -15.02
CA ALA A 229 -18.74 12.52 -15.19
C ALA A 229 -18.40 11.77 -16.51
N GLN A 230 -18.05 12.51 -17.56
CA GLN A 230 -17.60 11.92 -18.83
C GLN A 230 -16.29 11.14 -18.66
N SER A 231 -15.34 11.63 -17.87
CA SER A 231 -14.07 10.93 -17.59
C SER A 231 -14.33 9.58 -16.92
N TYR A 232 -15.21 9.54 -15.90
CA TYR A 232 -15.60 8.30 -15.23
C TYR A 232 -16.37 7.36 -16.15
N ASN A 233 -17.30 7.89 -16.95
CA ASN A 233 -18.10 7.09 -17.87
C ASN A 233 -17.21 6.42 -18.94
N SER A 234 -16.25 7.15 -19.49
CA SER A 234 -15.23 6.60 -20.40
C SER A 234 -14.47 5.46 -19.76
N PHE A 235 -13.96 5.66 -18.55
CA PHE A 235 -13.22 4.64 -17.80
C PHE A 235 -14.06 3.38 -17.56
N PHE A 236 -15.27 3.51 -17.03
CA PHE A 236 -16.13 2.35 -16.76
C PHE A 236 -16.52 1.62 -18.05
N THR A 237 -16.78 2.34 -19.14
CA THR A 237 -17.10 1.71 -20.43
C THR A 237 -15.90 0.91 -20.96
N LYS A 238 -14.73 1.54 -21.06
CA LYS A 238 -13.50 0.86 -21.50
C LYS A 238 -13.11 -0.31 -20.63
N TRP A 239 -13.42 -0.22 -19.35
CA TRP A 239 -13.19 -1.30 -18.41
C TRP A 239 -14.06 -2.51 -18.68
N MET A 240 -15.35 -2.30 -18.90
CA MET A 240 -16.28 -3.39 -19.24
C MET A 240 -15.90 -4.08 -20.55
N ASP A 241 -15.30 -3.33 -21.48
CA ASP A 241 -14.85 -3.84 -22.78
C ASP A 241 -13.42 -4.43 -22.74
N SER A 242 -12.72 -4.39 -21.61
CA SER A 242 -11.33 -4.85 -21.48
C SER A 242 -11.26 -6.37 -21.27
N ASP A 243 -10.33 -7.03 -21.97
CA ASP A 243 -10.02 -8.45 -21.79
C ASP A 243 -9.40 -8.76 -20.42
N VAL A 244 -8.80 -7.76 -19.76
CA VAL A 244 -8.27 -7.87 -18.39
C VAL A 244 -9.32 -7.31 -17.43
N PRO A 245 -10.00 -8.15 -16.65
CA PRO A 245 -11.01 -7.67 -15.71
C PRO A 245 -10.32 -7.02 -14.51
N LEU A 246 -10.54 -5.72 -14.29
CA LEU A 246 -10.30 -5.09 -12.98
C LEU A 246 -11.13 -5.87 -11.95
N GLU A 247 -10.47 -6.45 -10.96
CA GLU A 247 -11.14 -7.21 -9.89
C GLU A 247 -11.59 -6.26 -8.77
N ARG A 248 -10.84 -5.17 -8.54
CA ARG A 248 -11.09 -4.24 -7.45
C ARG A 248 -10.79 -2.79 -7.80
N LEU A 249 -11.76 -1.91 -7.54
CA LEU A 249 -11.60 -0.46 -7.55
C LEU A 249 -11.86 0.08 -6.15
N SER A 250 -10.95 0.90 -5.61
CA SER A 250 -11.12 1.61 -4.35
C SER A 250 -10.79 3.08 -4.56
N LEU A 251 -11.80 3.93 -4.39
CA LEU A 251 -11.76 5.36 -4.52
C LEU A 251 -11.99 5.98 -3.13
N ASN A 252 -10.95 6.58 -2.56
CA ASN A 252 -10.91 6.99 -1.15
C ASN A 252 -10.75 8.49 -0.99
N TRP A 253 -11.33 9.05 0.07
CA TRP A 253 -11.21 10.47 0.43
C TRP A 253 -11.76 11.41 -0.63
N MET A 254 -12.84 10.98 -1.29
CA MET A 254 -13.54 11.78 -2.28
C MET A 254 -14.39 12.85 -1.62
N LYS A 255 -14.50 14.01 -2.29
CA LYS A 255 -15.49 15.03 -1.95
C LYS A 255 -16.89 14.58 -2.40
N PRO A 256 -17.97 15.05 -1.76
CA PRO A 256 -19.33 14.75 -2.20
C PRO A 256 -19.60 15.05 -3.68
N SER A 257 -19.02 16.14 -4.22
CA SER A 257 -19.14 16.49 -5.63
C SER A 257 -18.52 15.44 -6.56
N GLU A 258 -17.40 14.84 -6.17
CA GLU A 258 -16.73 13.81 -6.96
C GLU A 258 -17.55 12.51 -6.98
N LEU A 259 -18.10 12.14 -5.82
CA LEU A 259 -19.00 11.01 -5.69
C LEU A 259 -20.23 11.20 -6.59
N GLN A 260 -20.78 12.42 -6.67
CA GLN A 260 -21.91 12.71 -7.56
C GLN A 260 -21.57 12.50 -9.03
N LEU A 261 -20.36 12.88 -9.48
CA LEU A 261 -19.90 12.65 -10.86
C LEU A 261 -19.77 11.15 -11.17
N ILE A 262 -19.30 10.36 -10.20
CA ILE A 262 -19.23 8.90 -10.33
C ILE A 262 -20.63 8.32 -10.44
N ILE A 263 -21.56 8.72 -9.56
CA ILE A 263 -22.96 8.26 -9.61
C ILE A 263 -23.59 8.61 -10.96
N GLU A 264 -23.39 9.82 -11.47
CA GLU A 264 -23.87 10.24 -12.78
C GLU A 264 -23.29 9.39 -13.91
N ALA A 265 -21.97 9.13 -13.89
CA ALA A 265 -21.32 8.26 -14.85
C ALA A 265 -21.87 6.83 -14.83
N LEU A 266 -22.11 6.29 -13.63
CA LEU A 266 -22.69 4.95 -13.43
C LEU A 266 -24.15 4.87 -13.89
N ASN A 267 -24.93 5.95 -13.73
CA ASN A 267 -26.31 6.05 -14.21
C ASN A 267 -26.41 6.15 -15.73
N ASN A 268 -25.46 6.85 -16.35
CA ASN A 268 -25.42 7.04 -17.80
C ASN A 268 -24.89 5.81 -18.55
N SER A 269 -24.02 5.04 -17.91
CA SER A 269 -23.60 3.76 -18.45
C SER A 269 -24.71 2.72 -18.21
N GLN A 270 -25.00 1.90 -19.22
CA GLN A 270 -25.84 0.69 -19.04
C GLN A 270 -25.28 -0.24 -17.94
N PHE A 271 -24.08 0.06 -17.43
CA PHE A 271 -23.44 -0.45 -16.22
C PHE A 271 -24.40 -0.67 -15.06
N LEU A 272 -25.22 0.33 -14.67
CA LEU A 272 -26.16 0.10 -13.56
C LEU A 272 -27.29 -0.85 -13.95
N ILE A 273 -27.67 -0.98 -15.22
CA ILE A 273 -28.66 -1.97 -15.63
C ILE A 273 -28.04 -3.37 -15.65
N SER A 274 -26.79 -3.55 -16.08
CA SER A 274 -26.10 -4.85 -16.04
C SER A 274 -25.65 -5.26 -14.62
N LEU A 275 -25.21 -4.31 -13.80
CA LEU A 275 -24.80 -4.54 -12.41
C LEU A 275 -26.02 -4.63 -11.47
N MET A 276 -27.02 -3.75 -11.62
CA MET A 276 -28.24 -3.78 -10.79
C MET A 276 -29.32 -4.73 -11.28
N SER A 277 -29.27 -5.27 -12.50
CA SER A 277 -30.05 -6.49 -12.83
C SER A 277 -29.63 -7.69 -11.98
N LYS A 278 -28.51 -7.58 -11.25
CA LYS A 278 -28.08 -8.53 -10.22
C LYS A 278 -28.28 -8.07 -8.76
N ARG A 279 -28.41 -6.77 -8.42
CA ARG A 279 -28.35 -6.33 -7.00
C ARG A 279 -28.92 -4.93 -6.62
N ALA A 280 -30.05 -4.54 -7.22
CA ALA A 280 -31.07 -3.59 -6.69
C ALA A 280 -30.65 -2.31 -5.89
N ARG A 281 -30.68 -1.17 -6.59
CA ARG A 281 -31.37 0.13 -6.37
C ARG A 281 -31.62 0.80 -5.00
N ASN A 282 -31.33 0.24 -3.82
CA ASN A 282 -31.80 0.86 -2.56
C ASN A 282 -30.75 1.55 -1.66
N MET A 283 -29.50 1.72 -2.11
CA MET A 283 -28.41 2.14 -1.19
C MET A 283 -27.88 3.59 -1.31
N MET A 284 -28.45 4.45 -2.16
CA MET A 284 -27.89 5.80 -2.36
C MET A 284 -28.89 6.91 -2.09
N GLN A 285 -29.06 7.29 -0.82
CA GLN A 285 -29.46 8.64 -0.41
C GLN A 285 -29.31 8.82 1.11
N SER A 286 -28.16 9.33 1.55
CA SER A 286 -27.96 10.28 2.68
C SER A 286 -26.47 10.33 3.10
N PHE A 287 -26.13 11.37 3.87
CA PHE A 287 -24.92 11.55 4.70
C PHE A 287 -23.79 12.42 4.14
N SER A 288 -23.05 13.03 5.07
CA SER A 288 -22.08 14.11 4.88
C SER A 288 -20.82 13.87 5.73
N LEU A 289 -19.87 13.07 5.23
CA LEU A 289 -18.50 12.82 5.74
C LEU A 289 -17.61 12.37 4.56
N PRO A 290 -16.26 12.37 4.65
CA PRO A 290 -15.43 11.89 3.54
C PRO A 290 -15.70 10.41 3.26
N TYR A 291 -15.91 10.11 1.98
CA TYR A 291 -16.38 8.81 1.52
C TYR A 291 -15.22 7.87 1.17
N HIS A 292 -15.37 6.61 1.51
CA HIS A 292 -14.65 5.49 0.93
C HIS A 292 -15.61 4.72 0.03
N PHE A 293 -15.33 4.70 -1.26
CA PHE A 293 -16.11 3.97 -2.26
C PHE A 293 -15.26 2.82 -2.77
N SER A 294 -15.70 1.57 -2.55
CA SER A 294 -15.03 0.42 -3.13
C SER A 294 -16.02 -0.43 -3.90
N ILE A 295 -15.68 -0.69 -5.16
CA ILE A 295 -16.34 -1.68 -5.98
C ILE A 295 -15.47 -2.93 -5.90
N ASN A 296 -16.00 -3.99 -5.30
CA ASN A 296 -15.44 -5.33 -5.40
C ASN A 296 -16.35 -6.16 -6.31
N LEU A 297 -15.87 -6.50 -7.50
CA LEU A 297 -16.64 -7.30 -8.45
C LEU A 297 -16.84 -8.75 -8.00
N SER A 298 -16.03 -9.24 -7.07
CA SER A 298 -16.16 -10.60 -6.53
C SER A 298 -17.22 -10.74 -5.43
N ALA A 299 -17.73 -9.64 -4.83
CA ALA A 299 -18.71 -9.80 -3.76
C ALA A 299 -19.66 -8.63 -3.50
N VAL A 300 -19.28 -7.35 -3.37
CA VAL A 300 -20.17 -6.27 -2.88
C VAL A 300 -19.62 -4.88 -3.26
N VAL A 301 -20.51 -3.89 -3.48
CA VAL A 301 -20.14 -2.46 -3.47
C VAL A 301 -20.20 -1.96 -2.04
N HIS A 302 -19.06 -1.57 -1.47
CA HIS A 302 -18.99 -1.03 -0.12
C HIS A 302 -18.83 0.49 -0.17
N ILE A 303 -19.76 1.20 0.48
CA ILE A 303 -19.68 2.64 0.71
C ILE A 303 -19.54 2.83 2.21
N HIS A 304 -18.38 3.30 2.66
CA HIS A 304 -18.16 3.62 4.07
C HIS A 304 -18.06 5.15 4.24
N SER A 305 -18.67 5.66 5.30
CA SER A 305 -18.50 7.02 5.79
C SER A 305 -17.65 7.01 7.06
N GLY A 306 -16.44 7.58 7.03
CA GLY A 306 -15.59 7.66 8.23
C GLY A 306 -14.09 7.74 7.94
N PHE A 307 -13.34 8.28 8.91
CA PHE A 307 -11.88 8.29 8.89
C PHE A 307 -11.36 7.08 9.67
N TYR A 308 -10.99 6.00 8.97
CA TYR A 308 -10.22 4.91 9.57
C TYR A 308 -9.01 4.61 8.70
N THR A 309 -7.86 4.42 9.33
CA THR A 309 -6.76 3.73 8.66
C THR A 309 -7.10 2.25 8.61
N TRP A 310 -6.66 1.53 7.56
CA TRP A 310 -6.79 0.07 7.50
C TRP A 310 -6.20 -0.62 8.74
N ASP A 311 -5.24 0.04 9.41
CA ASP A 311 -4.60 -0.42 10.64
C ASP A 311 -5.51 -0.31 11.88
N GLN A 312 -6.51 0.58 11.89
CA GLN A 312 -7.49 0.71 12.98
C GLN A 312 -8.64 -0.30 12.85
N LEU A 313 -8.97 -0.74 11.64
CA LEU A 313 -10.02 -1.72 11.38
C LEU A 313 -9.64 -3.17 11.75
N ARG A 314 -8.40 -3.41 12.20
CA ARG A 314 -7.86 -4.75 12.44
C ARG A 314 -7.55 -5.02 13.92
N GLN A 315 -7.82 -4.07 14.81
CA GLN A 315 -7.40 -4.14 16.22
C GLN A 315 -8.54 -4.26 17.25
N GLU A 316 -9.80 -4.14 16.84
CA GLU A 316 -10.96 -4.27 17.74
C GLU A 316 -12.08 -5.00 16.98
N ASP A 317 -12.02 -6.33 16.97
CA ASP A 317 -13.13 -7.18 16.54
C ASP A 317 -13.90 -7.60 17.81
N GLU A 318 -15.01 -6.93 18.11
CA GLU A 318 -16.04 -7.50 18.97
C GLU A 318 -17.02 -8.25 18.08
N GLU A 319 -17.00 -9.58 18.19
CA GLU A 319 -17.97 -10.47 17.57
C GLU A 319 -19.16 -10.64 18.53
N GLU A 320 -20.36 -10.27 18.08
CA GLU A 320 -21.60 -10.55 18.79
C GLU A 320 -22.47 -11.43 17.91
N ASP A 321 -22.87 -12.59 18.46
CA ASP A 321 -23.89 -13.44 17.86
C ASP A 321 -25.27 -12.87 18.18
N CYS A 322 -26.08 -12.65 17.15
CA CYS A 322 -27.42 -12.12 17.30
C CYS A 322 -28.42 -12.92 16.46
N LEU A 323 -29.67 -12.98 16.94
CA LEU A 323 -30.77 -13.63 16.23
C LEU A 323 -31.58 -12.60 15.48
N ILE A 324 -31.59 -12.66 14.15
CA ILE A 324 -32.37 -11.75 13.31
C ILE A 324 -33.24 -12.59 12.37
N GLY A 325 -34.56 -12.42 12.47
CA GLY A 325 -35.51 -13.25 11.72
C GLY A 325 -35.57 -14.72 12.18
N GLY A 326 -34.90 -15.08 13.28
CA GLY A 326 -34.83 -16.46 13.79
C GLY A 326 -33.57 -17.23 13.38
N GLU A 327 -32.66 -16.60 12.63
CA GLU A 327 -31.37 -17.18 12.26
C GLU A 327 -30.22 -16.52 13.04
N GLU A 328 -29.22 -17.33 13.39
CA GLU A 328 -28.06 -16.96 14.18
C GLU A 328 -26.99 -16.36 13.26
N MET A 329 -26.63 -15.10 13.52
CA MET A 329 -25.67 -14.35 12.71
C MET A 329 -24.56 -13.78 13.59
N THR A 330 -23.32 -13.94 13.14
CA THR A 330 -22.17 -13.31 13.78
C THR A 330 -21.94 -11.93 13.15
N LEU A 331 -22.06 -10.89 13.97
CA LEU A 331 -21.78 -9.51 13.59
C LEU A 331 -20.40 -9.11 14.12
N SER A 332 -19.56 -8.57 13.25
CA SER A 332 -18.33 -7.89 13.68
C SER A 332 -18.59 -6.39 13.69
N PHE A 333 -18.58 -5.81 14.89
CA PHE A 333 -18.75 -4.38 15.08
C PHE A 333 -17.39 -3.70 15.08
N TYR A 334 -17.28 -2.59 14.35
CA TYR A 334 -16.14 -1.69 14.45
C TYR A 334 -16.64 -0.25 14.51
N PRO A 335 -15.86 0.67 15.09
CA PRO A 335 -16.20 2.09 15.07
C PRO A 335 -16.49 2.52 13.61
N GLY A 336 -17.71 2.98 13.35
CA GLY A 336 -18.13 3.50 12.03
C GLY A 336 -18.61 2.48 11.00
N GLY A 337 -18.84 1.21 11.35
CA GLY A 337 -19.49 0.26 10.46
C GLY A 337 -19.82 -1.09 11.09
N VAL A 338 -20.47 -1.93 10.30
CA VAL A 338 -20.79 -3.32 10.64
C VAL A 338 -20.36 -4.17 9.45
N ILE A 339 -19.53 -5.19 9.69
CA ILE A 339 -19.18 -6.20 8.69
C ILE A 339 -20.01 -7.45 9.01
N LEU A 340 -20.57 -8.02 7.96
CA LEU A 340 -21.44 -9.18 8.01
C LEU A 340 -20.80 -10.35 7.28
N TYR A 341 -20.73 -11.48 7.96
CA TYR A 341 -20.35 -12.77 7.39
C TYR A 341 -21.61 -13.63 7.30
N ASP A 342 -22.29 -13.58 6.15
CA ASP A 342 -23.41 -14.48 5.86
C ASP A 342 -23.38 -14.86 4.37
N GLU A 343 -23.48 -16.16 4.07
CA GLU A 343 -23.54 -16.70 2.71
C GLU A 343 -24.96 -16.60 2.11
N SER A 344 -25.99 -16.38 2.94
CA SER A 344 -27.39 -16.28 2.53
C SER A 344 -27.76 -14.87 2.05
N VAL A 345 -28.14 -14.77 0.78
CA VAL A 345 -28.54 -13.52 0.12
C VAL A 345 -29.85 -12.95 0.70
N GLU A 346 -30.73 -13.81 1.20
CA GLU A 346 -32.05 -13.42 1.72
C GLU A 346 -31.93 -12.71 3.08
N ASN A 347 -31.00 -13.16 3.91
CA ASN A 347 -30.67 -12.57 5.21
C ASN A 347 -30.01 -11.20 5.10
N GLN A 348 -29.09 -11.05 4.15
CA GLN A 348 -28.45 -9.76 3.86
C GLN A 348 -29.48 -8.68 3.48
N LEU A 349 -30.56 -9.05 2.79
CA LEU A 349 -31.66 -8.17 2.37
C LEU A 349 -32.58 -7.78 3.54
N LEU A 350 -32.98 -8.75 4.37
CA LEU A 350 -33.82 -8.51 5.54
C LEU A 350 -33.13 -7.54 6.52
N LEU A 351 -31.82 -7.75 6.72
CA LEU A 351 -31.01 -7.00 7.66
C LEU A 351 -30.63 -5.61 7.17
N THR A 352 -30.38 -5.42 5.87
CA THR A 352 -30.14 -4.08 5.29
C THR A 352 -31.33 -3.16 5.55
N ASN A 353 -32.56 -3.67 5.41
CA ASN A 353 -33.77 -2.92 5.70
C ASN A 353 -33.90 -2.61 7.21
N TYR A 354 -33.52 -3.55 8.08
CA TYR A 354 -33.51 -3.35 9.54
C TYR A 354 -32.49 -2.30 10.00
N VAL A 355 -31.26 -2.36 9.48
CA VAL A 355 -30.18 -1.40 9.79
C VAL A 355 -30.54 -0.01 9.29
N LEU A 356 -31.12 0.13 8.10
CA LEU A 356 -31.58 1.42 7.57
C LEU A 356 -32.71 2.03 8.41
N ASP A 357 -33.67 1.22 8.85
CA ASP A 357 -34.75 1.66 9.75
C ASP A 357 -34.21 2.05 11.14
N ALA A 358 -33.25 1.30 11.67
CA ALA A 358 -32.56 1.62 12.92
C ALA A 358 -31.73 2.92 12.83
N PHE A 359 -31.04 3.15 11.70
CA PHE A 359 -30.25 4.36 11.46
C PHE A 359 -31.14 5.60 11.30
N GLN A 360 -32.27 5.49 10.60
CA GLN A 360 -33.27 6.56 10.49
C GLN A 360 -33.85 6.94 11.86
N LYS A 361 -34.17 5.95 12.69
CA LYS A 361 -34.73 6.18 14.04
C LYS A 361 -33.73 6.80 15.02
N SER A 362 -32.44 6.47 14.90
CA SER A 362 -31.37 6.98 15.79
C SER A 362 -30.88 8.38 15.39
N THR A 363 -30.83 8.70 14.09
CA THR A 363 -30.47 10.04 13.59
C THR A 363 -31.49 11.11 14.02
N ILE A 364 -32.78 10.75 14.09
CA ILE A 364 -33.86 11.63 14.59
C ILE A 364 -33.75 11.89 16.10
N ARG A 365 -33.19 10.96 16.89
CA ARG A 365 -33.00 11.12 18.34
C ARG A 365 -31.77 11.95 18.71
N LEU A 366 -30.70 11.87 17.93
CA LEU A 366 -29.47 12.63 18.18
C LEU A 366 -29.62 14.13 17.87
N PHE A 367 -30.42 14.50 16.86
CA PHE A 367 -30.66 15.92 16.53
C PHE A 367 -31.57 16.64 17.53
N ASN A 368 -32.49 15.96 18.19
CA ASN A 368 -33.46 16.58 19.12
C ASN A 368 -32.91 16.81 20.54
N ASN A 369 -31.73 16.29 20.87
CA ASN A 369 -31.14 16.41 22.21
C ASN A 369 -29.83 17.23 22.28
N PHE A 370 -29.37 17.79 21.15
CA PHE A 370 -28.10 18.51 21.10
C PHE A 370 -28.02 19.79 21.95
N PRO A 371 -29.12 20.51 22.29
CA PRO A 371 -29.03 21.65 23.22
C PRO A 371 -28.99 21.27 24.71
N LYS A 372 -29.17 19.99 25.09
CA LYS A 372 -29.29 19.57 26.51
C LYS A 372 -28.05 18.93 27.11
N ILE A 373 -26.98 18.74 26.33
CA ILE A 373 -25.75 18.05 26.80
C ILE A 373 -24.64 19.05 27.20
N LEU A 374 -24.87 20.36 27.08
CA LEU A 374 -23.87 21.39 27.43
C LEU A 374 -24.04 22.07 28.80
N SER A 375 -24.90 21.57 29.70
CA SER A 375 -25.13 22.20 31.02
C SER A 375 -24.72 21.36 32.24
N ALA A 376 -23.91 20.32 32.09
CA ALA A 376 -23.48 19.47 33.21
C ALA A 376 -21.97 19.22 33.23
N CYS A 377 -21.17 20.29 33.37
CA CYS A 377 -19.78 20.20 33.80
C CYS A 377 -19.48 21.35 34.78
N VAL A 378 -19.69 21.10 36.08
CA VAL A 378 -19.24 21.97 37.17
C VAL A 378 -18.33 21.16 38.10
N TRP A 379 -17.05 21.56 38.13
CA TRP A 379 -16.06 21.61 39.24
C TRP A 379 -16.11 20.56 40.37
N TRP A 380 -15.00 19.83 40.59
CA TRP A 380 -14.03 20.11 41.68
C TRP A 380 -12.70 19.30 41.56
N PRO A 381 -11.60 19.75 42.24
CA PRO A 381 -10.22 19.35 41.97
C PRO A 381 -9.67 18.33 42.98
N ILE A 382 -8.61 17.60 42.60
CA ILE A 382 -7.77 16.89 43.57
C ILE A 382 -6.29 17.23 43.33
N SER A 383 -5.77 17.96 44.31
CA SER A 383 -4.35 18.10 44.65
C SER A 383 -3.71 16.75 44.99
N ARG A 384 -2.44 16.54 44.62
CA ARG A 384 -1.35 16.16 45.55
C ARG A 384 0.01 16.09 44.82
N ARG A 385 0.93 16.97 45.24
CA ARG A 385 2.38 16.71 45.28
C ARG A 385 2.64 15.56 46.27
N TRP A 386 3.73 14.82 46.11
CA TRP A 386 4.82 14.73 47.10
C TRP A 386 6.13 14.36 46.37
N THR A 387 7.19 15.02 46.85
CA THR A 387 8.66 14.84 46.73
C THR A 387 9.23 13.75 45.84
#